data_AF-A0ABD4W4R6-F1
#
_entry.id   AF-A0ABD4W4R6-F1
#
_cell.length_a   1.000
_cell.length_b   1.000
_cell.length_c   1.000
_cell.angle_alpha   90.00
_cell.angle_beta   90.00
_cell.angle_gamma   90.00
#
_symmetry.space_group_name_H-M   'P 1'
#
loop_
_entity.id
_entity.type
_entity.pdbx_description
1 polymer ?
#
loop_
_entity_poly.entity_id
_entity_poly.type
_entity_poly.pdbx_seq_one_letter_code
_entity_poly.pdbx_strand_id
1 'polypeptide(L)' 'FILDRGYFSKANIQFMDSCDYDFVMMVKGRASFVHSLIMEHMGEFESKRACSIKAYRTYGMTVKAKLYADD' A
#
# COMPACT_ATOMS: atom_id res chain seq x y z
N PHE A 1 -12.73 9.16 1.70
CA PHE A 1 -12.07 7.84 1.71
C PHE A 1 -12.68 6.95 0.63
N ILE A 2 -11.89 6.58 -0.38
CA ILE A 2 -12.30 5.73 -1.51
C ILE A 2 -11.74 4.32 -1.32
N LEU A 3 -12.57 3.29 -1.50
CA LEU A 3 -12.11 1.90 -1.58
C LEU A 3 -12.12 1.46 -3.05
N ASP A 4 -10.97 1.50 -3.70
CA ASP A 4 -10.82 1.07 -5.08
C ASP A 4 -10.51 -0.42 -5.16
N ARG A 5 -11.37 -1.13 -5.92
CA ARG A 5 -11.17 -2.55 -6.26
C ARG A 5 -10.54 -2.74 -7.64
N GLY A 6 -10.14 -1.64 -8.28
CA GLY A 6 -9.61 -1.56 -9.63
C GLY A 6 -8.23 -2.17 -9.82
N TYR A 7 -7.80 -2.14 -11.08
CA TYR A 7 -6.45 -2.52 -11.50
C TYR A 7 -5.46 -1.44 -11.10
N PHE A 8 -4.23 -1.84 -10.76
CA PHE A 8 -3.15 -0.90 -10.53
C PHE A 8 -2.91 -0.05 -11.80
N SER A 9 -3.22 1.25 -11.73
CA SER A 9 -3.10 2.19 -12.85
C SER A 9 -2.44 3.48 -12.40
N LYS A 10 -1.34 3.86 -13.08
CA LYS A 10 -0.60 5.10 -12.81
C LYS A 10 -1.49 6.33 -12.92
N ALA A 11 -2.26 6.42 -14.00
CA ALA A 11 -3.16 7.53 -14.24
C ALA A 11 -4.25 7.63 -13.17
N ASN A 12 -4.76 6.49 -12.68
CA ASN A 12 -5.79 6.50 -11.64
C ASN A 12 -5.25 7.00 -10.29
N ILE A 13 -4.04 6.55 -9.91
CA ILE A 13 -3.37 7.00 -8.68
C ILE A 13 -3.08 8.50 -8.73
N GLN A 14 -2.49 8.98 -9.83
CA GLN A 14 -2.19 10.41 -10.02
C GLN A 14 -3.45 11.27 -10.01
N PHE A 15 -4.56 10.77 -10.54
CA PHE A 15 -5.85 11.46 -10.49
C PHE A 15 -6.43 11.52 -9.07
N MET A 16 -6.35 10.42 -8.30
CA MET A 16 -6.79 10.43 -6.90
C MET A 16 -5.93 11.36 -6.04
N ASP A 17 -4.62 11.38 -6.26
CA ASP A 17 -3.67 12.28 -5.58
C ASP A 17 -3.95 13.74 -5.93
N SER A 18 -4.23 14.07 -7.20
CA SER A 18 -4.53 15.45 -7.62
C SER A 18 -5.85 15.98 -7.06
N CYS A 19 -6.76 15.07 -6.72
CA CYS A 19 -8.02 15.40 -6.08
C CYS A 19 -7.96 15.37 -4.54
N ASP A 20 -6.78 15.12 -3.95
CA ASP A 20 -6.53 15.07 -2.51
C ASP A 20 -7.45 14.09 -1.75
N TYR A 21 -7.74 12.94 -2.38
CA TYR A 21 -8.55 11.91 -1.77
C TYR A 21 -7.69 10.92 -0.98
N ASP A 22 -8.06 10.65 0.27
CA ASP A 22 -7.62 9.42 0.94
C ASP A 22 -8.22 8.20 0.24
N PHE A 23 -7.39 7.23 -0.16
CA PHE A 23 -7.87 5.99 -0.77
C PHE A 23 -7.14 4.75 -0.25
N VAL A 24 -7.84 3.61 -0.32
CA VAL A 24 -7.25 2.26 -0.24
C VAL A 24 -7.53 1.57 -1.56
N MET A 25 -6.47 1.06 -2.18
CA MET A 25 -6.52 0.42 -3.49
C MET A 25 -6.04 -1.03 -3.40
N MET A 26 -6.75 -1.92 -4.09
CA MET A 26 -6.23 -3.26 -4.36
C MET A 26 -5.20 -3.23 -5.50
N VAL A 27 -4.02 -3.77 -5.26
CA VAL A 27 -2.93 -3.79 -6.26
C VAL A 27 -3.06 -5.01 -7.19
N LYS A 28 -4.22 -5.17 -7.83
CA LYS A 28 -4.50 -6.32 -8.71
C LYS A 28 -3.51 -6.34 -9.89
N GLY A 29 -2.86 -7.48 -10.09
CA GLY A 29 -1.84 -7.65 -11.14
C GLY A 29 -0.40 -7.35 -10.71
N ARG A 30 -0.14 -6.92 -9.46
CA ARG A 30 1.23 -6.72 -8.94
C ARG A 30 1.53 -7.55 -7.69
N ALA A 31 1.01 -8.77 -7.63
CA ALA A 31 1.20 -9.66 -6.49
C ALA A 31 2.68 -9.93 -6.19
N SER A 32 3.53 -10.07 -7.21
CA SER A 32 4.98 -10.29 -7.03
C SER A 32 5.69 -9.12 -6.35
N PHE A 33 5.35 -7.89 -6.71
CA PHE A 33 5.89 -6.67 -6.08
C PHE A 33 5.48 -6.55 -4.62
N VAL A 34 4.19 -6.79 -4.33
CA VAL A 34 3.71 -6.79 -2.93
C VAL A 34 4.36 -7.92 -2.14
N HIS A 35 4.48 -9.10 -2.74
CA HIS A 35 5.13 -10.25 -2.11
C HIS A 35 6.61 -9.98 -1.80
N SER A 36 7.38 -9.36 -2.71
CA SER A 36 8.77 -9.01 -2.43
C SER A 36 8.90 -8.03 -1.25
N LEU A 37 8.02 -7.03 -1.17
CA LEU A 37 8.01 -6.08 -0.04
C LEU A 37 7.66 -6.77 1.28
N ILE A 38 6.69 -7.69 1.28
CA ILE A 38 6.32 -8.46 2.48
C ILE A 38 7.49 -9.34 2.92
N MET A 39 8.15 -10.03 1.99
CA MET A 39 9.28 -10.91 2.31
C MET A 39 10.50 -10.13 2.82
N GLU A 40 10.77 -8.94 2.28
CA GLU A 40 11.85 -8.06 2.74
C GLU A 40 11.63 -7.60 4.20
N HIS A 41 10.38 -7.33 4.58
CA HIS A 41 10.01 -6.81 5.89
C HIS A 41 9.37 -7.85 6.83
N MET A 42 9.51 -9.13 6.51
CA MET A 42 8.88 -10.20 7.27
C MET A 42 9.41 -10.22 8.71
N GLY A 43 8.49 -10.23 9.68
CA GLY A 43 8.82 -10.16 11.11
C GLY A 43 9.06 -8.75 11.64
N GLU A 44 9.02 -7.72 10.79
CA GLU A 44 9.26 -6.35 11.22
C GLU A 44 8.01 -5.61 11.68
N PHE A 45 6.83 -5.94 11.13
CA PHE A 45 5.62 -5.14 11.34
C PHE A 45 4.49 -5.92 12.02
N GLU A 46 4.48 -7.24 11.92
CA GLU A 46 3.36 -8.12 12.25
C GLU A 46 3.11 -8.24 13.76
N SER A 47 4.15 -8.07 14.57
CA SER A 47 4.11 -8.28 16.02
C SER A 47 4.67 -7.11 16.84
N LYS A 48 5.27 -6.10 16.19
CA LYS A 48 5.84 -4.94 16.88
C LYS A 48 4.72 -3.98 17.27
N ARG A 49 4.60 -3.68 18.56
CA ARG A 49 3.60 -2.72 19.09
C ARG A 49 3.65 -1.35 18.42
N ALA A 50 4.83 -0.91 17.97
CA ALA A 50 5.01 0.33 17.21
C ALA A 50 4.28 0.34 15.86
N CYS A 51 4.04 -0.83 15.28
CA CYS A 51 3.32 -1.02 14.01
C CYS A 51 1.81 -1.28 14.23
N SER A 52 1.32 -1.23 15.47
CA SER A 52 -0.08 -1.47 15.78
C SER A 52 -0.94 -0.26 15.44
N ILE A 53 -1.90 -0.44 14.53
CA ILE A 53 -2.89 0.56 14.16
C ILE A 53 -4.18 0.27 14.95
N LYS A 54 -4.24 0.80 16.17
CA LYS A 54 -5.30 0.51 17.16
C LYS A 54 -6.71 0.73 16.62
N ALA A 55 -6.92 1.79 15.86
CA ALA A 55 -8.23 2.13 15.28
C ALA A 55 -8.83 0.99 14.44
N TYR A 56 -7.96 0.22 13.78
CA TYR A 56 -8.36 -0.88 12.89
C TYR A 56 -8.01 -2.27 13.43
N ARG A 57 -7.49 -2.35 14.66
CA ARG A 57 -7.04 -3.60 15.31
C ARG A 57 -6.13 -4.45 14.40
N THR A 58 -5.29 -3.77 13.63
CA THR A 58 -4.37 -4.41 12.68
C THR A 58 -2.95 -3.91 12.90
N TYR A 59 -2.00 -4.56 12.23
CA TYR A 59 -0.63 -4.12 12.15
C TYR A 59 -0.32 -3.65 10.74
N GLY A 60 0.50 -2.61 10.63
CA GLY A 60 0.89 -2.07 9.35
C GLY A 60 2.17 -1.23 9.45
N MET A 61 2.81 -1.07 8.31
CA MET A 61 4.01 -0.27 8.15
C MET A 61 3.91 0.54 6.86
N THR A 62 4.57 1.69 6.84
CA THR A 62 4.77 2.48 5.62
C THR A 62 6.15 2.17 5.07
N VAL A 63 6.22 1.71 3.82
CA VAL A 63 7.47 1.46 3.10
C VAL A 63 7.55 2.43 1.93
N LYS A 64 8.69 3.10 1.78
CA LYS A 64 8.97 3.92 0.60
C LYS A 64 9.62 3.03 -0.45
N ALA A 65 8.95 2.81 -1.56
CA ALA A 65 9.47 2.05 -2.69
C ALA A 65 9.09 2.74 -4.00
N LYS A 66 9.90 2.56 -5.04
CA LYS A 66 9.55 3.00 -6.39
C LYS A 66 8.34 2.21 -6.87
N LEU A 67 7.29 2.91 -7.22
CA LEU A 67 6.04 2.29 -7.61
C LEU A 67 5.98 2.14 -9.13
N TYR A 68 6.52 3.10 -9.87
CA TYR A 68 6.63 3.05 -11.33
C TYR A 68 8.10 2.85 -11.76
N ALA A 69 8.31 2.29 -12.97
CA ALA A 69 9.66 2.11 -13.49
C ALA A 69 10.35 3.45 -13.82
N ASP A 70 9.54 4.49 -14.03
CA ASP A 70 9.92 5.87 -14.31
C ASP A 70 9.86 6.78 -13.06
N ASP A 71 9.66 6.21 -11.86
CA ASP A 71 9.95 6.90 -10.57
C ASP A 71 11.45 6.99 -10.28
#